data_AF-A0A379UP37-F1
#
_entry.id   AF-A0A379UP37-F1
#
_cell.length_a   1.000
_cell.length_b   1.000
_cell.length_c   1.000
_cell.angle_alpha   90.00
_cell.angle_beta   90.00
_cell.angle_gamma   90.00
#
_symmetry.space_group_name_H-M   'P 1'
#
loop_
_entity.id
_entity.type
_entity.pdbx_description
1 polymer ?
#
loop_
_entity_poly.entity_id
_entity_poly.type
_entity_poly.pdbx_seq_one_letter_code
_entity_poly.pdbx_strand_id
1 'polypeptide(L)'
;MSVFLNDELYVFGGVGKKNSESPLQVYSDVYKYSPVKNTWQKVDTISPVGLTGHTGVKLNETMVLITGGVNEHIFDKYFIDIAAADESEKNKVIYNYFNKPAKDYFFNKIVFIYNAKENTWKNAGELPDAGTAGSSSVMENNFLMLINGELKPGLRTDVIYRAMWDNDKLTWLKNSQLPPSPGEQQQEGLAGAFSGYSHGVLLVGGGANFSGSKQNYTNGKFYSHEGINKKWRDEVYGFG
;
A
#
# COMPACT_ATOMS: atom_id res chain seq x y z
N MET A 1 -3.14 4.24 7.51
CA MET A 1 -2.60 3.23 8.44
C MET A 1 -2.65 3.80 9.86
N SER A 2 -2.68 2.96 10.90
CA SER A 2 -2.47 3.42 12.28
C SER A 2 -1.44 2.57 13.02
N VAL A 3 -0.77 3.16 14.01
CA VAL A 3 0.25 2.52 14.84
C VAL A 3 0.34 3.21 16.20
N PHE A 4 0.68 2.47 17.26
CA PHE A 4 0.97 3.04 18.57
C PHE A 4 2.43 3.49 18.68
N LEU A 5 2.64 4.77 19.00
CA LEU A 5 3.94 5.39 19.27
C LEU A 5 3.80 6.25 20.53
N ASN A 6 4.74 6.19 21.47
CA ASN A 6 4.68 6.91 22.76
C ASN A 6 3.32 6.75 23.49
N ASP A 7 2.77 5.54 23.52
CA ASP A 7 1.44 5.23 24.10
C ASP A 7 0.24 5.99 23.50
N GLU A 8 0.44 6.67 22.36
CA GLU A 8 -0.61 7.34 21.60
C GLU A 8 -0.84 6.59 20.28
N LEU A 9 -2.09 6.57 19.83
CA LEU A 9 -2.45 6.00 18.54
C LEU A 9 -2.24 7.06 17.46
N TYR A 10 -1.29 6.84 16.56
CA TYR A 10 -1.07 7.69 15.39
C TYR A 10 -1.82 7.14 14.18
N VAL A 11 -2.43 8.03 13.40
CA VAL A 11 -3.12 7.75 12.14
C VAL A 11 -2.50 8.59 11.04
N PHE A 12 -2.07 7.92 9.97
CA PHE A 12 -1.35 8.53 8.85
C PHE A 12 -2.21 8.52 7.59
N GLY A 13 -2.47 9.72 7.06
CA GLY A 13 -3.17 9.98 5.81
C GLY A 13 -4.51 9.27 5.67
N GLY A 14 -4.72 8.65 4.52
CA GLY A 14 -5.97 8.07 4.08
C GLY A 14 -6.55 8.79 2.87
N VAL A 15 -7.76 8.40 2.49
CA VAL A 15 -8.52 9.00 1.39
C VAL A 15 -9.87 9.46 1.93
N GLY A 16 -10.33 10.60 1.47
CA GLY A 16 -11.63 11.13 1.85
C GLY A 16 -12.03 12.34 1.05
N LYS A 17 -13.18 12.92 1.37
CA LYS A 17 -13.64 14.16 0.77
C LYS A 17 -13.51 15.28 1.79
N LYS A 18 -13.13 16.48 1.35
CA LYS A 18 -13.14 17.69 2.19
C LYS A 18 -14.55 18.05 2.69
N ASN A 19 -15.55 17.85 1.85
CA ASN A 19 -16.98 17.97 2.14
C ASN A 19 -17.79 17.07 1.17
N SER A 20 -19.10 16.99 1.31
CA SER A 20 -19.95 16.10 0.50
C SER A 20 -19.83 16.32 -1.02
N GLU A 21 -19.58 17.57 -1.43
CA GLU A 21 -19.52 18.00 -2.83
C GLU A 21 -18.12 17.86 -3.45
N SER A 22 -17.08 17.68 -2.63
CA SER A 22 -15.71 17.54 -3.12
C SER A 22 -15.45 16.16 -3.72
N PRO A 23 -14.57 16.06 -4.74
CA PRO A 23 -14.04 14.76 -5.17
C PRO A 23 -13.23 14.10 -4.04
N LEU A 24 -13.00 12.80 -4.16
CA LEU A 24 -12.10 12.08 -3.25
C LEU A 24 -10.67 12.58 -3.48
N GLN A 25 -9.91 12.73 -2.38
CA GLN A 25 -8.52 13.12 -2.40
C GLN A 25 -7.70 12.31 -1.38
N VAL A 26 -6.40 12.19 -1.65
CA VAL A 26 -5.43 11.60 -0.72
C VAL A 26 -5.04 12.64 0.34
N TYR A 27 -4.83 12.17 1.57
CA TYR A 27 -4.34 12.99 2.67
C TYR A 27 -2.90 12.64 3.04
N SER A 28 -2.17 13.66 3.48
CA SER A 28 -0.79 13.62 3.98
C SER A 28 -0.67 14.10 5.43
N ASP A 29 -1.81 14.32 6.11
CA ASP A 29 -1.81 14.72 7.50
C ASP A 29 -1.69 13.53 8.45
N VAL A 30 -1.31 13.86 9.69
CA VAL A 30 -1.15 12.90 10.78
C VAL A 30 -1.99 13.37 11.96
N TYR A 31 -2.76 12.45 12.52
CA TYR A 31 -3.46 12.66 13.77
C TYR A 31 -2.93 11.71 14.81
N LYS A 32 -2.99 12.14 16.07
CA LYS A 32 -2.73 11.27 17.21
C LYS A 32 -3.90 11.30 18.17
N TYR A 33 -4.16 10.16 18.79
CA TYR A 33 -5.17 9.98 19.82
C TYR A 33 -4.50 9.53 21.10
N SER A 34 -4.83 10.21 22.20
CA SER A 34 -4.41 9.81 23.54
C SER A 34 -5.55 9.00 24.18
N PRO A 35 -5.37 7.69 24.45
CA PRO A 35 -6.38 6.89 25.14
C PRO A 35 -6.63 7.35 26.58
N VAL A 36 -5.59 7.86 27.25
CA VAL A 36 -5.68 8.37 28.63
C VAL A 36 -6.53 9.63 28.69
N LYS A 37 -6.39 10.54 27.73
CA LYS A 37 -7.15 11.80 27.67
C LYS A 37 -8.46 11.67 26.91
N ASN A 38 -8.62 10.61 26.12
CA ASN A 38 -9.69 10.42 25.15
C ASN A 38 -9.83 11.60 24.18
N THR A 39 -8.72 12.08 23.63
CA THR A 39 -8.69 13.26 22.75
C THR A 39 -7.88 13.00 21.49
N TRP A 40 -8.39 13.47 20.36
CA TRP A 40 -7.66 13.58 19.11
C TRP A 40 -6.93 14.91 19.00
N GLN A 41 -5.74 14.89 18.40
CA GLN A 41 -4.97 16.07 18.07
C GLN A 41 -4.35 15.90 16.68
N LYS A 42 -4.45 16.94 15.86
CA LYS A 42 -3.68 17.01 14.62
C LYS A 42 -2.20 17.25 14.97
N VAL A 43 -1.32 16.41 14.45
CA VAL A 43 0.12 16.58 14.61
C VAL A 43 0.58 17.66 13.63
N ASP A 44 1.43 18.58 14.08
CA ASP A 44 1.98 19.64 13.25
C ASP A 44 3.09 19.09 12.34
N THR A 45 2.67 18.31 11.34
CA THR A 45 3.54 17.66 10.36
C THR A 45 2.74 17.32 9.11
N ILE A 46 3.45 17.17 8.00
CA ILE A 46 2.90 16.74 6.70
C ILE A 46 3.83 15.65 6.19
N SER A 47 3.28 14.51 5.78
CA SER A 47 4.09 13.45 5.18
C SER A 47 4.68 13.92 3.84
N PRO A 48 5.90 13.47 3.47
CA PRO A 48 6.55 13.88 2.21
C PRO A 48 5.76 13.51 0.94
N VAL A 49 4.82 12.58 1.04
CA VAL A 49 3.92 12.13 -0.03
C VAL A 49 2.52 11.92 0.53
N GLY A 50 1.48 11.98 -0.30
CA GLY A 50 0.14 11.53 0.05
C GLY A 50 0.11 10.03 0.42
N LEU A 51 -0.66 9.69 1.45
CA LEU A 51 -0.63 8.35 2.06
C LEU A 51 -1.98 7.64 1.90
N THR A 52 -2.23 7.01 0.74
CA THR A 52 -3.36 6.10 0.51
C THR A 52 -2.90 4.79 -0.12
N GLY A 53 -3.30 3.66 0.47
CA GLY A 53 -2.79 2.33 0.08
C GLY A 53 -1.36 2.05 0.55
N HIS A 54 -0.75 2.97 1.31
CA HIS A 54 0.51 2.75 1.99
C HIS A 54 0.36 1.72 3.10
N THR A 55 1.48 1.16 3.53
CA THR A 55 1.59 0.31 4.71
C THR A 55 2.79 0.74 5.55
N GLY A 56 2.94 0.14 6.72
CA GLY A 56 4.09 0.38 7.56
C GLY A 56 4.18 -0.58 8.73
N VAL A 57 5.25 -0.43 9.50
CA VAL A 57 5.53 -1.23 10.69
C VAL A 57 6.16 -0.36 11.77
N LYS A 58 5.83 -0.62 13.04
CA LYS A 58 6.52 -0.02 14.19
C LYS A 58 7.97 -0.53 14.19
N LEU A 59 8.94 0.38 14.26
CA LEU A 59 10.36 0.05 14.43
C LEU A 59 10.75 0.00 15.90
N ASN A 60 10.25 0.95 16.69
CA ASN A 60 10.41 1.01 18.14
C ASN A 60 9.33 1.94 18.74
N GLU A 61 9.45 2.29 20.01
CA GLU A 61 8.46 3.12 20.72
C GLU A 61 8.17 4.49 20.09
N THR A 62 9.13 5.07 19.36
CA THR A 62 8.98 6.41 18.77
C THR A 62 8.93 6.39 17.25
N MET A 63 9.35 5.30 16.59
CA MET A 63 9.56 5.27 15.15
C MET A 63 8.66 4.28 14.43
N VAL A 64 8.12 4.72 13.28
CA VAL A 64 7.38 3.88 12.32
C VAL A 64 8.03 4.00 10.96
N LEU A 65 8.18 2.86 10.27
CA LEU A 65 8.55 2.78 8.86
C LEU A 65 7.28 2.77 8.01
N ILE A 66 7.21 3.61 7.00
CA ILE A 66 6.06 3.75 6.10
C ILE A 66 6.54 3.68 4.64
N THR A 67 5.84 2.94 3.79
CA THR A 67 6.13 2.87 2.36
C THR A 67 4.89 2.50 1.55
N GLY A 68 5.00 2.58 0.23
CA GLY A 68 3.90 2.32 -0.68
C GLY A 68 2.89 3.46 -0.74
N GLY A 69 1.81 3.17 -1.43
CA GLY A 69 0.71 4.09 -1.67
C GLY A 69 0.68 4.63 -3.09
N VAL A 70 -0.50 5.11 -3.47
CA VAL A 70 -0.76 5.72 -4.77
C VAL A 70 -0.02 7.06 -4.91
N ASN A 71 0.19 7.51 -6.14
CA ASN A 71 0.59 8.89 -6.39
C ASN A 71 -0.63 9.82 -6.19
N GLU A 72 -0.52 10.76 -5.26
CA GLU A 72 -1.59 11.72 -4.90
C GLU A 72 -2.13 12.46 -6.13
N HIS A 73 -1.26 13.06 -6.94
CA HIS A 73 -1.72 13.87 -8.08
C HIS A 73 -2.46 13.04 -9.12
N ILE A 74 -2.00 11.82 -9.42
CA ILE A 74 -2.67 10.92 -10.38
C ILE A 74 -4.01 10.42 -9.83
N PHE A 75 -4.05 10.08 -8.54
CA PHE A 75 -5.26 9.60 -7.87
C PHE A 75 -6.32 10.71 -7.81
N ASP A 76 -5.96 11.88 -7.29
CA ASP A 76 -6.88 13.00 -7.11
C ASP A 76 -7.37 13.51 -8.46
N LYS A 77 -6.49 13.61 -9.46
CA LYS A 77 -6.87 14.02 -10.81
C LYS A 77 -7.92 13.10 -11.43
N TYR A 78 -7.81 11.78 -11.22
CA TYR A 78 -8.84 10.85 -11.68
C TYR A 78 -10.21 11.14 -11.06
N PHE A 79 -10.27 11.37 -9.74
CA PHE A 79 -11.53 11.66 -9.07
C PHE A 79 -12.09 13.04 -9.41
N ILE A 80 -11.23 14.02 -9.70
CA ILE A 80 -11.63 15.32 -10.26
C ILE A 80 -12.25 15.13 -11.65
N ASP A 81 -11.54 14.42 -12.54
CA ASP A 81 -11.95 14.27 -13.94
C ASP A 81 -13.25 13.46 -14.07
N ILE A 82 -13.41 12.38 -13.31
CA ILE A 82 -14.63 11.55 -13.37
C ILE A 82 -15.84 12.26 -12.76
N ALA A 83 -15.63 13.12 -11.77
CA ALA A 83 -16.70 13.92 -11.17
C ALA A 83 -17.15 15.07 -12.08
N ALA A 84 -16.24 15.63 -12.88
CA ALA A 84 -16.52 16.68 -13.84
C ALA A 84 -17.06 16.18 -15.19
N ALA A 85 -16.89 14.89 -15.49
CA ALA A 85 -17.27 14.30 -16.77
C ALA A 85 -18.79 14.08 -16.90
N ASP A 86 -19.32 14.43 -18.08
CA ASP A 86 -20.66 14.03 -18.51
C ASP A 86 -20.76 12.50 -18.66
N GLU A 87 -21.97 11.94 -18.57
CA GLU A 87 -22.20 10.49 -18.65
C GLU A 87 -21.60 9.84 -19.92
N SER A 88 -21.63 10.55 -21.05
CA SER A 88 -21.06 10.07 -22.31
C SER A 88 -19.52 10.00 -22.30
N GLU A 89 -18.84 10.76 -21.42
CA GLU A 89 -17.39 10.88 -21.36
C GLU A 89 -16.76 10.03 -20.24
N LYS A 90 -17.54 9.61 -19.23
CA LYS A 90 -17.03 8.84 -18.08
C LYS A 90 -16.24 7.60 -18.49
N ASN A 91 -16.72 6.83 -19.47
CA ASN A 91 -16.02 5.64 -19.96
C ASN A 91 -14.65 5.97 -20.55
N LYS A 92 -14.50 7.13 -21.21
CA LYS A 92 -13.22 7.59 -21.75
C LYS A 92 -12.25 7.97 -20.63
N VAL A 93 -12.73 8.65 -19.58
CA VAL A 93 -11.93 8.97 -18.39
C VAL A 93 -11.44 7.70 -17.70
N ILE A 94 -12.34 6.75 -17.45
CA ILE A 94 -12.05 5.44 -16.87
C ILE A 94 -11.00 4.70 -17.71
N TYR A 95 -11.23 4.56 -19.01
CA TYR A 95 -10.32 3.86 -19.91
C TYR A 95 -8.93 4.52 -19.92
N ASN A 96 -8.86 5.84 -20.06
CA ASN A 96 -7.60 6.57 -20.08
C ASN A 96 -6.83 6.44 -18.76
N TYR A 97 -7.53 6.37 -17.63
CA TYR A 97 -6.92 6.15 -16.32
C TYR A 97 -6.33 4.75 -16.20
N PHE A 98 -7.07 3.71 -16.58
CA PHE A 98 -6.63 2.32 -16.41
C PHE A 98 -5.69 1.80 -17.50
N ASN A 99 -5.74 2.36 -18.71
CA ASN A 99 -4.96 1.94 -19.86
C ASN A 99 -3.57 2.62 -19.90
N LYS A 100 -2.78 2.43 -18.83
CA LYS A 100 -1.39 2.90 -18.73
C LYS A 100 -0.48 1.78 -18.20
N PRO A 101 0.80 1.73 -18.59
CA PRO A 101 1.74 0.80 -17.97
C PRO A 101 1.94 1.15 -16.48
N ALA A 102 2.31 0.16 -15.67
CA ALA A 102 2.37 0.30 -14.21
C ALA A 102 3.31 1.42 -13.73
N LYS A 103 4.45 1.60 -14.40
CA LYS A 103 5.42 2.66 -14.08
C LYS A 103 4.83 4.08 -14.18
N ASP A 104 3.79 4.29 -14.98
CA ASP A 104 3.19 5.61 -15.21
C ASP A 104 2.22 6.01 -14.08
N TYR A 105 1.96 5.13 -13.10
CA TYR A 105 1.18 5.47 -11.90
C TYR A 105 2.04 5.99 -10.76
N PHE A 106 3.37 5.83 -10.84
CA PHE A 106 4.33 6.32 -9.84
C PHE A 106 3.93 5.96 -8.40
N PHE A 107 3.47 4.72 -8.17
CA PHE A 107 3.24 4.24 -6.82
C PHE A 107 4.51 4.38 -5.99
N ASN A 108 4.38 4.88 -4.76
CA ASN A 108 5.50 5.33 -3.97
C ASN A 108 6.43 4.16 -3.63
N LYS A 109 7.68 4.23 -4.08
CA LYS A 109 8.74 3.27 -3.73
C LYS A 109 9.64 3.76 -2.59
N ILE A 110 9.50 5.00 -2.14
CA ILE A 110 10.36 5.56 -1.09
C ILE A 110 9.89 5.02 0.27
N VAL A 111 10.86 4.55 1.05
CA VAL A 111 10.67 4.17 2.44
C VAL A 111 10.93 5.39 3.32
N PHE A 112 9.94 5.78 4.08
CA PHE A 112 10.04 6.85 5.06
C PHE A 112 10.07 6.30 6.48
N ILE A 113 10.77 7.01 7.36
CA ILE A 113 10.67 6.82 8.80
C ILE A 113 10.08 8.08 9.38
N TYR A 114 9.02 7.94 10.15
CA TYR A 114 8.50 9.01 11.00
C TYR A 114 8.93 8.78 12.44
N ASN A 115 9.57 9.79 13.05
CA ASN A 115 9.97 9.80 14.45
C ASN A 115 9.01 10.69 15.24
N ALA A 116 8.14 10.09 16.05
CA ALA A 116 7.14 10.78 16.86
C ALA A 116 7.73 11.61 18.01
N LYS A 117 8.97 11.31 18.46
CA LYS A 117 9.64 12.08 19.52
C LYS A 117 10.14 13.42 19.00
N GLU A 118 10.73 13.42 17.81
CA GLU A 118 11.30 14.61 17.17
C GLU A 118 10.33 15.30 16.21
N ASN A 119 9.21 14.63 15.89
CA ASN A 119 8.25 15.03 14.87
C ASN A 119 8.91 15.24 13.48
N THR A 120 9.77 14.31 13.09
CA THR A 120 10.57 14.39 11.85
C THR A 120 10.29 13.22 10.91
N TRP A 121 10.44 13.49 9.61
CA TRP A 121 10.43 12.49 8.55
C TRP A 121 11.84 12.31 7.99
N LYS A 122 12.25 11.07 7.77
CA LYS A 122 13.53 10.69 7.15
C LYS A 122 13.30 9.77 5.96
N ASN A 123 14.00 10.00 4.86
CA ASN A 123 14.11 9.02 3.77
C ASN A 123 15.09 7.91 4.19
N ALA A 124 14.62 6.66 4.18
CA ALA A 124 15.36 5.47 4.59
C ALA A 124 15.75 4.56 3.41
N GLY A 125 15.64 5.08 2.18
CA GLY A 125 15.92 4.36 0.94
C GLY A 125 14.66 4.11 0.12
N GLU A 126 14.76 3.22 -0.86
CA GLU A 126 13.67 2.89 -1.78
C GLU A 126 13.55 1.37 -1.92
N LEU A 127 12.36 0.89 -2.25
CA LEU A 127 12.13 -0.50 -2.66
C LEU A 127 12.99 -0.82 -3.90
N PRO A 128 13.49 -2.07 -4.03
CA PRO A 128 14.42 -2.43 -5.10
C PRO A 128 13.79 -2.39 -6.49
N ASP A 129 12.47 -2.63 -6.60
CA ASP A 129 11.77 -2.70 -7.88
C ASP A 129 10.68 -1.63 -8.00
N ALA A 130 9.48 -1.92 -7.50
CA ALA A 130 8.31 -1.05 -7.66
C ALA A 130 7.61 -0.77 -6.33
N GLY A 131 7.10 0.45 -6.20
CA GLY A 131 6.14 0.79 -5.15
C GLY A 131 4.82 0.07 -5.34
N THR A 132 4.11 -0.14 -4.25
CA THR A 132 2.85 -0.89 -4.24
C THR A 132 1.77 -0.16 -3.45
N ALA A 133 0.51 -0.42 -3.80
CA ALA A 133 -0.64 0.02 -2.99
C ALA A 133 -1.42 -1.20 -2.45
N GLY A 134 -1.78 -1.18 -1.17
CA GLY A 134 -2.52 -2.25 -0.51
C GLY A 134 -1.67 -3.49 -0.21
N SER A 135 -0.36 -3.35 -0.09
CA SER A 135 0.50 -4.41 0.46
C SER A 135 0.19 -4.66 1.93
N SER A 136 0.38 -5.90 2.36
CA SER A 136 0.49 -6.20 3.79
C SER A 136 1.94 -6.02 4.23
N SER A 137 2.19 -5.63 5.48
CA SER A 137 3.55 -5.59 6.02
C SER A 137 3.62 -6.07 7.45
N VAL A 138 4.72 -6.74 7.79
CA VAL A 138 4.99 -7.23 9.13
C VAL A 138 6.48 -7.14 9.43
N MET A 139 6.82 -6.94 10.70
CA MET A 139 8.19 -6.91 11.22
C MET A 139 8.31 -7.98 12.30
N GLU A 140 9.33 -8.84 12.20
CA GLU A 140 9.72 -9.77 13.26
C GLU A 140 11.25 -9.91 13.29
N ASN A 141 11.86 -9.86 14.48
CA ASN A 141 13.31 -10.01 14.67
C ASN A 141 14.13 -9.13 13.69
N ASN A 142 13.75 -7.86 13.53
CA ASN A 142 14.35 -6.89 12.61
C ASN A 142 14.18 -7.20 11.10
N PHE A 143 13.42 -8.22 10.72
CA PHE A 143 13.08 -8.49 9.33
C PHE A 143 11.73 -7.88 8.96
N LEU A 144 11.78 -6.91 8.05
CA LEU A 144 10.62 -6.37 7.36
C LEU A 144 10.22 -7.32 6.22
N MET A 145 8.96 -7.70 6.22
CA MET A 145 8.30 -8.37 5.10
C MET A 145 7.25 -7.40 4.53
N LEU A 146 7.34 -7.12 3.23
CA LEU A 146 6.32 -6.37 2.49
C LEU A 146 5.73 -7.29 1.43
N ILE A 147 4.46 -7.63 1.59
CA ILE A 147 3.81 -8.74 0.91
C ILE A 147 2.85 -8.20 -0.14
N ASN A 148 3.14 -8.55 -1.40
CA ASN A 148 2.31 -8.30 -2.57
C ASN A 148 1.91 -6.81 -2.70
N GLY A 149 0.65 -6.54 -3.06
CA GLY A 149 0.11 -5.22 -3.35
C GLY A 149 -0.14 -5.00 -4.84
N GLU A 150 -0.85 -3.93 -5.15
CA GLU A 150 -1.08 -3.44 -6.51
C GLU A 150 0.19 -2.76 -7.04
N LEU A 151 0.62 -3.12 -8.25
CA LEU A 151 1.64 -2.39 -9.02
C LEU A 151 1.03 -1.20 -9.78
N LYS A 152 -0.26 -1.32 -10.08
CA LYS A 152 -1.13 -0.29 -10.64
C LYS A 152 -2.58 -0.65 -10.32
N PRO A 153 -3.55 0.26 -10.52
CA PRO A 153 -4.96 -0.06 -10.33
C PRO A 153 -5.37 -1.33 -11.10
N GLY A 154 -5.75 -2.37 -10.34
CA GLY A 154 -6.20 -3.66 -10.83
C GLY A 154 -5.14 -4.63 -11.37
N LEU A 155 -3.85 -4.39 -11.12
CA LEU A 155 -2.76 -5.37 -11.37
C LEU A 155 -1.94 -5.54 -10.10
N ARG A 156 -1.75 -6.78 -9.65
CA ARG A 156 -1.02 -7.09 -8.41
C ARG A 156 0.31 -7.79 -8.69
N THR A 157 1.20 -7.69 -7.72
CA THR A 157 2.43 -8.47 -7.66
C THR A 157 2.28 -9.65 -6.70
N ASP A 158 2.97 -10.75 -6.99
CA ASP A 158 3.14 -11.89 -6.07
C ASP A 158 4.44 -11.79 -5.27
N VAL A 159 5.21 -10.72 -5.45
CA VAL A 159 6.51 -10.51 -4.79
C VAL A 159 6.32 -10.20 -3.31
N ILE A 160 7.17 -10.83 -2.51
CA ILE A 160 7.39 -10.51 -1.11
C ILE A 160 8.77 -9.87 -1.02
N TYR A 161 8.81 -8.56 -0.79
CA TYR A 161 10.06 -7.86 -0.51
C TYR A 161 10.50 -8.14 0.92
N ARG A 162 11.80 -8.31 1.09
CA ARG A 162 12.41 -8.64 2.39
C ARG A 162 13.53 -7.65 2.67
N ALA A 163 13.55 -7.10 3.88
CA ALA A 163 14.64 -6.25 4.32
C ALA A 163 14.99 -6.51 5.78
N MET A 164 16.24 -6.25 6.13
CA MET A 164 16.71 -6.21 7.52
C MET A 164 16.84 -4.74 7.94
N TRP A 165 16.27 -4.42 9.09
CA TRP A 165 16.42 -3.13 9.76
C TRP A 165 17.45 -3.26 10.88
N ASP A 166 18.64 -2.69 10.68
CA ASP A 166 19.72 -2.75 11.67
C ASP A 166 20.52 -1.45 11.66
N ASN A 167 20.96 -0.99 12.83
CA ASN A 167 21.76 0.24 13.00
C ASN A 167 21.22 1.44 12.19
N ASP A 168 19.91 1.69 12.31
CA ASP A 168 19.17 2.75 11.61
C ASP A 168 19.27 2.71 10.08
N LYS A 169 19.49 1.52 9.52
CA LYS A 169 19.64 1.27 8.09
C LYS A 169 18.77 0.11 7.62
N LEU A 170 18.11 0.31 6.48
CA LEU A 170 17.38 -0.73 5.78
C LEU A 170 18.29 -1.41 4.76
N THR A 171 18.41 -2.73 4.81
CA THR A 171 19.16 -3.54 3.84
C THR A 171 18.22 -4.52 3.17
N TRP A 172 17.97 -4.33 1.87
CA TRP A 172 17.14 -5.25 1.08
C TRP A 172 17.84 -6.58 0.86
N LEU A 173 17.08 -7.66 1.03
CA LEU A 173 17.48 -9.03 0.80
C LEU A 173 16.86 -9.55 -0.49
N LYS A 174 17.26 -10.75 -0.90
CA LYS A 174 16.61 -11.42 -2.04
C LYS A 174 15.11 -11.58 -1.76
N ASN A 175 14.30 -11.08 -2.68
CA ASN A 175 12.84 -11.21 -2.66
C ASN A 175 12.43 -12.68 -2.79
N SER A 176 11.24 -12.99 -2.27
CA SER A 176 10.54 -14.25 -2.54
C SER A 176 9.20 -13.96 -3.23
N GLN A 177 8.43 -14.99 -3.54
CA GLN A 177 7.10 -14.85 -4.10
C GLN A 177 6.10 -15.72 -3.34
N LEU A 178 4.86 -15.24 -3.26
CA LEU A 178 3.74 -16.04 -2.82
C LEU A 178 3.47 -17.13 -3.87
N PRO A 179 3.39 -18.42 -3.49
CA PRO A 179 3.11 -19.48 -4.45
C PRO A 179 1.69 -19.35 -5.01
N PRO A 180 1.40 -19.93 -6.19
CA PRO A 180 0.03 -20.06 -6.69
C PRO A 180 -0.86 -20.81 -5.69
N SER A 181 -2.15 -20.50 -5.65
CA SER A 181 -3.11 -21.30 -4.90
C SER A 181 -3.27 -22.69 -5.51
N PRO A 182 -3.76 -23.68 -4.72
CA PRO A 182 -4.07 -25.01 -5.23
C PRO A 182 -4.93 -24.96 -6.50
N GLY A 183 -4.45 -25.59 -7.58
CA GLY A 183 -5.13 -25.65 -8.88
C GLY A 183 -4.92 -24.43 -9.79
N GLU A 184 -4.25 -23.38 -9.31
CA GLU A 184 -3.86 -22.23 -10.15
C GLU A 184 -2.42 -22.40 -10.66
N GLN A 185 -2.18 -22.09 -11.93
CA GLN A 185 -0.84 -22.19 -12.53
C GLN A 185 0.06 -20.99 -12.19
N GLN A 186 -0.53 -19.85 -11.88
CA GLN A 186 0.16 -18.61 -11.55
C GLN A 186 -0.47 -17.94 -10.35
N GLN A 187 0.34 -17.25 -9.55
CA GLN A 187 -0.16 -16.38 -8.49
C GLN A 187 -0.46 -15.01 -9.11
N GLU A 188 -1.71 -14.56 -9.06
CA GLU A 188 -2.09 -13.21 -9.53
C GLU A 188 -1.56 -12.10 -8.61
N GLY A 189 -1.07 -12.47 -7.43
CA GLY A 189 -0.76 -11.53 -6.36
C GLY A 189 -2.00 -11.21 -5.55
N LEU A 190 -1.81 -10.44 -4.48
CA LEU A 190 -2.87 -10.04 -3.55
C LEU A 190 -2.79 -8.54 -3.28
N ALA A 191 -3.92 -7.91 -3.00
CA ALA A 191 -3.94 -6.61 -2.33
C ALA A 191 -4.98 -6.65 -1.20
N GLY A 192 -4.70 -5.96 -0.11
CA GLY A 192 -5.52 -5.99 1.10
C GLY A 192 -5.46 -7.33 1.85
N ALA A 193 -4.34 -8.05 1.73
CA ALA A 193 -4.12 -9.28 2.50
C ALA A 193 -3.76 -8.96 3.96
N PHE A 194 -4.08 -9.87 4.85
CA PHE A 194 -3.64 -9.87 6.24
C PHE A 194 -2.30 -10.61 6.34
N SER A 195 -1.45 -10.17 7.27
CA SER A 195 -0.22 -10.89 7.58
C SER A 195 0.14 -10.75 9.05
N GLY A 196 0.93 -11.71 9.53
CA GLY A 196 1.40 -11.76 10.91
C GLY A 196 2.30 -12.97 11.12
N TYR A 197 2.97 -13.04 12.27
CA TYR A 197 3.74 -14.21 12.66
C TYR A 197 3.01 -15.01 13.75
N SER A 198 3.14 -16.33 13.70
CA SER A 198 2.76 -17.23 14.77
C SER A 198 3.82 -18.32 14.92
N HIS A 199 4.44 -18.40 16.10
CA HIS A 199 5.50 -19.38 16.39
C HIS A 199 6.64 -19.39 15.35
N GLY A 200 7.08 -18.21 14.90
CA GLY A 200 8.14 -18.04 13.90
C GLY A 200 7.73 -18.34 12.45
N VAL A 201 6.45 -18.67 12.21
CA VAL A 201 5.90 -18.87 10.87
C VAL A 201 5.22 -17.58 10.41
N LEU A 202 5.64 -17.05 9.26
CA LEU A 202 4.93 -15.96 8.59
C LEU A 202 3.62 -16.51 8.01
N LEU A 203 2.51 -15.93 8.44
CA LEU A 203 1.18 -16.20 7.91
C LEU A 203 0.75 -15.05 7.00
N VAL A 204 0.23 -15.40 5.82
CA VAL A 204 -0.41 -14.46 4.89
C VAL A 204 -1.79 -15.01 4.56
N GLY A 205 -2.84 -14.22 4.73
CA GLY A 205 -4.21 -14.69 4.53
C GLY A 205 -5.10 -13.66 3.85
N GLY A 206 -6.04 -14.16 3.05
CA GLY A 206 -7.06 -13.35 2.42
C GLY A 206 -6.57 -12.40 1.33
N GLY A 207 -7.17 -11.21 1.26
CA GLY A 207 -6.96 -10.25 0.18
C GLY A 207 -7.79 -10.56 -1.06
N ALA A 208 -7.56 -9.79 -2.13
CA ALA A 208 -8.31 -9.96 -3.38
C ALA A 208 -7.42 -9.76 -4.60
N ASN A 209 -7.84 -10.33 -5.74
CA ASN A 209 -7.19 -10.20 -7.03
C ASN A 209 -8.16 -10.30 -8.22
N PHE A 210 -7.61 -10.28 -9.44
CA PHE A 210 -8.32 -10.38 -10.71
C PHE A 210 -7.66 -11.45 -11.57
N SER A 211 -8.26 -12.64 -11.65
CA SER A 211 -7.70 -13.78 -12.41
C SER A 211 -7.54 -13.46 -13.90
N GLY A 212 -6.33 -13.68 -14.43
CA GLY A 212 -5.95 -13.35 -15.81
C GLY A 212 -5.37 -11.94 -15.99
N SER A 213 -5.40 -11.09 -14.96
CA SER A 213 -4.91 -9.71 -15.08
C SER A 213 -3.41 -9.64 -15.41
N LYS A 214 -2.59 -10.51 -14.81
CA LYS A 214 -1.16 -10.60 -15.14
C LYS A 214 -0.92 -10.98 -16.60
N GLN A 215 -1.67 -11.96 -17.11
CA GLN A 215 -1.56 -12.40 -18.50
C GLN A 215 -1.98 -11.29 -19.47
N ASN A 216 -3.11 -10.63 -19.21
CA ASN A 216 -3.58 -9.49 -20.00
C ASN A 216 -2.52 -8.38 -20.08
N TYR A 217 -1.94 -8.02 -18.94
CA TYR A 217 -0.90 -7.00 -18.89
C TYR A 217 0.35 -7.39 -19.68
N THR A 218 0.78 -8.65 -19.55
CA THR A 218 1.93 -9.20 -20.31
C THR A 218 1.66 -9.19 -21.82
N ASN A 219 0.41 -9.39 -22.24
CA ASN A 219 -0.02 -9.32 -23.62
C ASN A 219 -0.21 -7.87 -24.14
N GLY A 220 0.14 -6.85 -23.34
CA GLY A 220 0.02 -5.43 -23.72
C GLY A 220 -1.34 -4.80 -23.45
N LYS A 221 -2.30 -5.51 -22.85
CA LYS A 221 -3.59 -4.94 -22.40
C LYS A 221 -3.41 -4.26 -21.04
N PHE A 222 -3.11 -2.96 -21.04
CA PHE A 222 -2.83 -2.22 -19.80
C PHE A 222 -4.03 -2.02 -18.90
N TYR A 223 -5.25 -1.89 -19.45
CA TYR A 223 -6.48 -2.06 -18.67
C TYR A 223 -6.70 -3.56 -18.37
N SER A 224 -5.79 -4.11 -17.56
CA SER A 224 -5.55 -5.55 -17.41
C SER A 224 -6.69 -6.34 -16.77
N HIS A 225 -7.54 -5.68 -15.99
CA HIS A 225 -8.67 -6.27 -15.27
C HIS A 225 -10.02 -5.87 -15.87
N GLU A 226 -10.05 -5.24 -17.03
CA GLU A 226 -11.28 -4.88 -17.72
C GLU A 226 -12.14 -6.13 -18.00
N GLY A 227 -13.38 -6.11 -17.53
CA GLY A 227 -14.32 -7.23 -17.66
C GLY A 227 -14.05 -8.40 -16.72
N ILE A 228 -13.04 -8.31 -15.83
CA ILE A 228 -12.71 -9.37 -14.87
C ILE A 228 -13.30 -9.01 -13.50
N ASN A 229 -14.05 -9.95 -12.92
CA ASN A 229 -14.59 -9.79 -11.59
C ASN A 229 -13.48 -9.94 -10.52
N LYS A 230 -13.58 -9.13 -9.48
CA LYS A 230 -12.70 -9.25 -8.30
C LYS A 230 -12.98 -10.57 -7.59
N LYS A 231 -11.94 -11.34 -7.32
CA LYS A 231 -11.97 -12.57 -6.52
C LYS A 231 -11.40 -12.27 -5.14
N TRP A 232 -12.19 -12.50 -4.10
CA TRP A 232 -11.70 -12.53 -2.71
C TRP A 232 -11.09 -13.90 -2.44
N ARG A 233 -9.96 -13.89 -1.74
CA ARG A 233 -9.18 -15.08 -1.42
C ARG A 233 -9.48 -15.51 0.01
N ASP A 234 -9.57 -16.80 0.23
CA ASP A 234 -9.79 -17.44 1.53
C ASP A 234 -8.61 -18.30 1.96
N GLU A 235 -7.58 -18.40 1.11
CA GLU A 235 -6.38 -19.16 1.39
C GLU A 235 -5.50 -18.49 2.46
N VAL A 236 -4.80 -19.34 3.22
CA VAL A 236 -3.76 -18.94 4.15
C VAL A 236 -2.46 -19.64 3.77
N TYR A 237 -1.40 -18.86 3.63
CA TYR A 237 -0.06 -19.31 3.30
C TYR A 237 0.79 -19.24 4.57
N GLY A 238 1.60 -20.27 4.81
CA GLY A 238 2.58 -20.32 5.88
C GLY A 238 4.00 -20.42 5.32
N PHE A 239 4.91 -19.59 5.82
CA PHE A 239 6.33 -19.64 5.48
C PHE A 239 7.15 -19.81 6.76
N GLY A 240 7.93 -20.90 6.83
CA GLY A 240 8.86 -21.20 7.92
C GLY A 240 10.29 -21.33 7.42
#